data_AF-A0A4Q7MY85-F1
#
_entry.id   AF-A0A4Q7MY85-F1
#
_cell.length_a   1.000
_cell.length_b   1.000
_cell.length_c   1.000
_cell.angle_alpha   90.00
_cell.angle_beta   90.00
_cell.angle_gamma   90.00
#
_symmetry.space_group_name_H-M   'P 1'
#
loop_
_entity.id
_entity.type
_entity.pdbx_description
1 polymer ?
#
loop_
_entity_poly.entity_id
_entity_poly.type
_entity_poly.pdbx_seq_one_letter_code
_entity_poly.pdbx_strand_id
1 'polypeptide(L)'
;MQIDSSKLEASLRPPRGKRTPITEAEDALMIALEGFIDQLGPRLKEMEIDPYDYFMESFFLPRFDDDDLDGDKDVDEFTALVQAKDEKTINNSMIFVLSFICTFVMQAIKAQRVEKGSALAWSYAASAQHWAGIFISSPKGEGANTDAASRMAHKRHEENYGMRADIEQYWRKNIDPALSAQKAADQIIKDNVAPLSHKKIAEIVSALRKAEALRKA
;
A
#
# COMPACT_ATOMS: atom_id res chain seq x y z
N MET A 1 -18.80 3.26 6.56
CA MET A 1 -17.72 4.23 6.24
C MET A 1 -17.16 3.80 4.89
N GLN A 2 -17.49 4.49 3.78
CA GLN A 2 -16.97 4.12 2.46
C GLN A 2 -15.48 4.51 2.42
N ILE A 3 -14.61 3.51 2.32
CA ILE A 3 -13.19 3.73 2.06
C ILE A 3 -13.08 4.01 0.57
N ASP A 4 -12.76 5.26 0.25
CA ASP A 4 -12.54 5.73 -1.10
C ASP A 4 -11.31 5.03 -1.70
N SER A 5 -11.53 4.13 -2.66
CA SER A 5 -10.48 3.37 -3.34
C SER A 5 -9.52 4.25 -4.15
N SER A 6 -9.87 5.53 -4.40
CA SER A 6 -8.95 6.52 -4.98
C SER A 6 -7.89 7.03 -3.99
N LYS A 7 -8.01 6.69 -2.69
CA LYS A 7 -6.98 6.97 -1.68
C LYS A 7 -5.92 5.88 -1.55
N LEU A 8 -6.03 4.80 -2.31
CA LEU A 8 -4.98 3.78 -2.47
C LEU A 8 -3.87 4.23 -3.45
N GLU A 9 -3.65 5.54 -3.58
CA GLU A 9 -2.54 6.10 -4.34
C GLU A 9 -1.21 5.84 -3.62
N ALA A 10 -0.44 4.91 -4.18
CA ALA A 10 1.02 4.94 -4.20
C ALA A 10 1.70 5.35 -2.88
N SER A 11 1.73 4.45 -1.88
CA SER A 11 2.56 4.63 -0.70
C SER A 11 4.04 4.60 -1.09
N LEU A 12 4.58 5.76 -1.47
CA LEU A 12 6.02 5.98 -1.48
C LEU A 12 6.50 5.78 -0.05
N ARG A 13 7.12 4.61 0.24
CA ARG A 13 7.72 4.36 1.55
C ARG A 13 8.48 5.62 1.98
N PRO A 14 8.09 6.24 3.09
CA PRO A 14 8.71 7.48 3.51
C PRO A 14 10.24 7.31 3.60
N PRO A 15 11.03 8.37 3.29
CA PRO A 15 12.46 8.38 3.58
C PRO A 15 12.71 7.93 5.01
N ARG A 16 13.84 7.27 5.29
CA ARG A 16 14.08 6.61 6.58
C ARG A 16 13.76 7.48 7.81
N GLY A 17 14.14 8.75 7.77
CA GLY A 17 13.87 9.71 8.88
C GLY A 17 12.42 10.17 9.03
N LYS A 18 11.53 9.82 8.10
CA LYS A 18 10.08 10.11 8.13
C LYS A 18 9.23 8.86 8.38
N ARG A 19 9.87 7.69 8.56
CA ARG A 19 9.15 6.45 8.85
C ARG A 19 8.63 6.46 10.27
N THR A 20 7.44 5.89 10.42
CA THR A 20 6.76 5.67 11.69
C THR A 20 6.27 4.21 11.72
N PRO A 21 5.89 3.68 12.90
CA PRO A 21 5.27 2.36 12.98
C PRO A 21 4.06 2.23 12.05
N ILE A 22 3.23 3.26 11.97
CA ILE A 22 2.03 3.27 11.12
C ILE A 22 2.43 3.14 9.64
N THR A 23 3.41 3.92 9.17
CA THR A 23 3.79 3.87 7.75
C THR A 23 4.45 2.54 7.35
N GLU A 24 5.15 1.86 8.26
CA GLU A 24 5.68 0.50 7.97
C GLU A 24 4.58 -0.56 8.05
N ALA A 25 3.63 -0.43 8.99
CA ALA A 25 2.48 -1.32 9.07
C ALA A 25 1.57 -1.18 7.83
N GLU A 26 1.30 0.05 7.40
CA GLU A 26 0.54 0.34 6.17
C GLU A 26 1.20 -0.28 4.95
N ASP A 27 2.51 -0.16 4.80
CA ASP A 27 3.23 -0.79 3.70
C ASP A 27 3.13 -2.32 3.73
N ALA A 28 3.16 -2.94 4.92
CA ALA A 28 2.94 -4.38 5.06
C ALA A 28 1.52 -4.80 4.67
N LEU A 29 0.51 -4.01 5.06
CA LEU A 29 -0.89 -4.22 4.67
C LEU A 29 -1.07 -4.13 3.16
N MET A 30 -0.46 -3.13 2.52
CA MET A 30 -0.50 -2.95 1.07
C MET A 30 0.14 -4.14 0.33
N ILE A 31 1.28 -4.62 0.81
CA ILE A 31 1.93 -5.83 0.28
C ILE A 31 0.99 -7.04 0.39
N ALA A 32 0.32 -7.21 1.54
CA ALA A 32 -0.61 -8.32 1.77
C ALA A 32 -1.84 -8.23 0.84
N LEU A 33 -2.47 -7.06 0.74
CA LEU A 33 -3.61 -6.81 -0.13
C LEU A 33 -3.26 -7.08 -1.59
N GLU A 34 -2.14 -6.55 -2.08
CA GLU A 34 -1.71 -6.74 -3.46
C GLU A 34 -1.38 -8.20 -3.75
N GLY A 35 -0.62 -8.85 -2.87
CA GLY A 35 -0.32 -10.27 -3.03
C GLY A 35 -1.59 -11.14 -2.95
N PHE A 36 -2.60 -10.74 -2.17
CA PHE A 36 -3.90 -11.39 -2.11
C PHE A 36 -4.67 -11.23 -3.43
N ILE A 37 -4.80 -9.99 -3.93
CA ILE A 37 -5.46 -9.70 -5.21
C ILE A 37 -4.76 -10.45 -6.35
N ASP A 38 -3.44 -10.46 -6.38
CA ASP A 38 -2.65 -11.17 -7.39
C ASP A 38 -2.89 -12.69 -7.37
N GLN A 39 -2.91 -13.30 -6.18
CA GLN A 39 -2.91 -14.76 -6.04
C GLN A 39 -4.32 -15.35 -6.02
N LEU A 40 -5.27 -14.66 -5.38
CA LEU A 40 -6.63 -15.15 -5.14
C LEU A 40 -7.67 -14.35 -5.92
N GLY A 41 -7.35 -13.15 -6.38
CA GLY A 41 -8.27 -12.29 -7.11
C GLY A 41 -8.87 -12.92 -8.38
N PRO A 42 -8.13 -13.67 -9.22
CA PRO A 42 -8.74 -14.35 -10.37
C PRO A 42 -9.86 -15.32 -9.96
N ARG A 43 -9.65 -16.13 -8.92
CA ARG A 43 -10.66 -17.07 -8.42
C ARG A 43 -11.86 -16.37 -7.80
N LEU A 44 -11.63 -15.30 -7.04
CA LEU A 44 -12.72 -14.52 -6.46
C LEU A 44 -13.56 -13.85 -7.54
N LYS A 45 -12.94 -13.35 -8.62
CA LYS A 45 -13.65 -12.78 -9.77
C LYS A 45 -14.50 -13.81 -10.52
N GLU A 46 -14.05 -15.06 -10.63
CA GLU A 46 -14.87 -16.16 -11.16
C GLU A 46 -16.12 -16.42 -10.31
N MET A 47 -16.07 -16.08 -9.02
CA MET A 47 -17.18 -16.16 -8.08
C MET A 47 -18.00 -14.86 -7.99
N GLU A 48 -17.74 -13.88 -8.85
CA GLU A 48 -18.34 -12.53 -8.82
C GLU A 48 -18.11 -11.77 -7.49
N ILE A 49 -17.01 -12.09 -6.79
CA ILE A 49 -16.60 -11.43 -5.55
C ILE A 49 -15.50 -10.42 -5.86
N ASP A 50 -15.64 -9.18 -5.37
CA ASP A 50 -14.58 -8.19 -5.44
C ASP A 50 -13.42 -8.58 -4.49
N PRO A 51 -12.18 -8.75 -5.00
CA PRO A 51 -11.07 -9.20 -4.17
C PRO A 51 -10.65 -8.19 -3.10
N TYR A 52 -10.82 -6.89 -3.34
CA TYR A 52 -10.47 -5.85 -2.37
C TYR A 52 -11.48 -5.87 -1.22
N ASP A 53 -12.77 -5.84 -1.53
CA ASP A 53 -13.83 -5.89 -0.53
C ASP A 53 -13.73 -7.15 0.31
N TYR A 54 -13.53 -8.31 -0.33
CA TYR A 54 -13.34 -9.56 0.38
C TYR A 54 -12.12 -9.54 1.32
N PHE A 55 -10.99 -8.98 0.89
CA PHE A 55 -9.83 -8.84 1.75
C PHE A 55 -10.13 -7.97 2.98
N MET A 56 -10.75 -6.82 2.74
CA MET A 56 -11.07 -5.87 3.80
C MET A 56 -12.07 -6.47 4.80
N GLU A 57 -13.13 -7.12 4.32
CA GLU A 57 -14.18 -7.69 5.17
C GLU A 57 -13.75 -8.97 5.89
N SER A 58 -12.96 -9.83 5.23
CA SER A 58 -12.61 -11.15 5.79
C SER A 58 -11.35 -11.12 6.66
N PHE A 59 -10.42 -10.21 6.37
CA PHE A 59 -9.12 -10.17 7.05
C PHE A 59 -8.93 -8.89 7.85
N PHE A 60 -9.07 -7.72 7.23
CA PHE A 60 -8.64 -6.48 7.90
C PHE A 60 -9.63 -5.98 8.95
N LEU A 61 -10.88 -5.72 8.55
CA LEU A 61 -11.91 -5.11 9.39
C LEU A 61 -12.21 -5.91 10.67
N PRO A 62 -12.27 -7.25 10.66
CA PRO A 62 -12.51 -8.01 11.89
C PRO A 62 -11.45 -7.77 12.98
N ARG A 63 -10.21 -7.42 12.61
CA ARG A 63 -9.14 -7.09 13.58
C ARG A 63 -9.16 -5.64 14.02
N PHE A 64 -9.82 -4.76 13.26
CA PHE A 64 -9.96 -3.36 13.63
C PHE A 64 -10.77 -3.23 14.94
N ASP A 65 -11.88 -3.96 15.02
CA ASP A 65 -12.83 -3.94 16.13
C ASP A 65 -12.46 -4.92 17.28
N ASP A 66 -11.40 -5.72 17.14
CA ASP A 66 -10.99 -6.71 18.14
C ASP A 66 -9.99 -6.13 19.14
N ASP A 67 -10.44 -5.88 20.38
CA ASP A 67 -9.60 -5.34 21.46
C ASP A 67 -8.72 -6.38 22.15
N ASP A 68 -9.02 -7.67 21.99
CA ASP A 68 -8.26 -8.78 22.56
C ASP A 68 -7.25 -9.38 21.57
N LEU A 69 -6.98 -8.63 20.50
CA LEU A 69 -6.12 -9.03 19.39
C LEU A 69 -4.67 -9.31 19.85
N ASP A 70 -4.23 -10.56 19.66
CA ASP A 70 -2.90 -11.04 20.05
C ASP A 70 -2.22 -11.82 18.92
N GLY A 71 -1.41 -11.10 18.13
CA GLY A 71 -0.67 -11.71 17.01
C GLY A 71 0.39 -12.72 17.42
N ASP A 72 0.98 -12.58 18.61
CA ASP A 72 1.99 -13.52 19.08
C ASP A 72 1.32 -14.85 19.44
N LYS A 73 0.18 -14.79 20.12
CA LYS A 73 -0.65 -15.97 20.41
C LYS A 73 -1.16 -16.65 19.14
N ASP A 74 -1.65 -15.88 18.17
CA ASP A 74 -2.10 -16.42 16.87
C ASP A 74 -0.98 -17.22 16.16
N VAL A 75 0.25 -16.70 16.21
CA VAL A 75 1.43 -17.36 15.62
C VAL A 75 1.81 -18.62 16.39
N ASP A 76 1.77 -18.59 17.72
CA ASP A 76 2.05 -19.76 18.56
C ASP A 76 1.05 -20.89 18.31
N GLU A 77 -0.25 -20.57 18.23
CA GLU A 77 -1.31 -21.53 17.93
C GLU A 77 -1.13 -22.16 16.55
N PHE A 78 -0.85 -21.35 15.54
CA PHE A 78 -0.56 -21.87 14.19
C PHE A 78 0.69 -22.74 14.17
N THR A 79 1.75 -22.35 14.87
CA THR A 79 3.00 -23.12 14.95
C THR A 79 2.74 -24.48 15.58
N ALA A 80 1.92 -24.55 16.63
CA ALA A 80 1.52 -25.80 17.26
C ALA A 80 0.74 -26.71 16.28
N LEU A 81 -0.18 -26.15 15.49
CA LEU A 81 -0.94 -26.89 14.47
C LEU A 81 -0.04 -27.42 13.34
N VAL A 82 0.93 -26.63 12.89
CA VAL A 82 1.92 -27.06 11.90
C VAL A 82 2.79 -28.19 12.44
N GLN A 83 3.24 -28.10 13.70
CA GLN A 83 4.02 -29.16 14.36
C GLN A 83 3.21 -30.46 14.52
N ALA A 84 1.90 -30.33 14.76
CA ALA A 84 0.97 -31.46 14.78
C ALA A 84 0.69 -32.06 13.39
N LYS A 85 1.24 -31.45 12.32
CA LYS A 85 1.04 -31.83 10.91
C LYS A 85 -0.44 -31.83 10.52
N ASP A 86 -1.22 -30.89 11.03
CA ASP A 86 -2.61 -30.74 10.62
C ASP A 86 -2.69 -30.32 9.15
N GLU A 87 -3.11 -31.25 8.29
CA GLU A 87 -3.13 -31.06 6.83
C GLU A 87 -4.01 -29.89 6.42
N LYS A 88 -5.14 -29.70 7.11
CA LYS A 88 -6.05 -28.58 6.84
C LYS A 88 -5.36 -27.25 7.10
N THR A 89 -4.63 -27.11 8.19
CA THR A 89 -3.86 -25.90 8.53
C THR A 89 -2.73 -25.67 7.55
N ILE A 90 -1.98 -26.71 7.18
CA ILE A 90 -0.89 -26.62 6.21
C ILE A 90 -1.43 -26.13 4.85
N ASN A 91 -2.54 -26.70 4.39
CA ASN A 91 -3.17 -26.33 3.11
C ASN A 91 -3.74 -24.90 3.13
N ASN A 92 -4.08 -24.37 4.30
CA ASN A 92 -4.60 -23.01 4.47
C ASN A 92 -3.57 -22.03 5.05
N SER A 93 -2.28 -22.39 5.09
CA SER A 93 -1.21 -21.60 5.72
C SER A 93 -1.14 -20.15 5.22
N MET A 94 -1.41 -19.90 3.94
CA MET A 94 -1.46 -18.53 3.40
C MET A 94 -2.55 -17.66 4.04
N ILE A 95 -3.71 -18.23 4.37
CA ILE A 95 -4.81 -17.52 5.02
C ILE A 95 -4.38 -17.09 6.43
N PHE A 96 -3.68 -17.98 7.15
CA PHE A 96 -3.10 -17.66 8.46
C PHE A 96 -2.05 -16.54 8.37
N VAL A 97 -1.13 -16.62 7.40
CA VAL A 97 -0.11 -15.57 7.20
C VAL A 97 -0.75 -14.21 6.92
N LEU A 98 -1.78 -14.15 6.07
CA LEU A 98 -2.53 -12.91 5.81
C LEU A 98 -3.22 -12.37 7.06
N SER A 99 -3.79 -13.26 7.87
CA SER A 99 -4.35 -12.91 9.17
C SER A 99 -3.29 -12.31 10.09
N PHE A 100 -2.11 -12.92 10.23
CA PHE A 100 -1.03 -12.40 11.08
C PHE A 100 -0.58 -11.01 10.65
N ILE A 101 -0.45 -10.76 9.34
CA ILE A 101 -0.10 -9.43 8.83
C ILE A 101 -1.14 -8.41 9.28
N CYS A 102 -2.44 -8.67 9.05
CA CYS A 102 -3.51 -7.77 9.46
C CYS A 102 -3.55 -7.56 10.98
N THR A 103 -3.34 -8.64 11.75
CA THR A 103 -3.26 -8.61 13.21
C THR A 103 -2.14 -7.69 13.69
N PHE A 104 -0.90 -7.90 13.23
CA PHE A 104 0.24 -7.08 13.64
C PHE A 104 0.14 -5.63 13.14
N VAL A 105 -0.46 -5.40 11.98
CA VAL A 105 -0.78 -4.04 11.51
C VAL A 105 -1.70 -3.33 12.49
N MET A 106 -2.77 -4.00 12.92
CA MET A 106 -3.71 -3.43 13.86
C MET A 106 -3.09 -3.22 15.25
N GLN A 107 -2.31 -4.17 15.75
CA GLN A 107 -1.57 -4.00 17.00
C GLN A 107 -0.58 -2.83 16.93
N ALA A 108 0.13 -2.63 15.81
CA ALA A 108 1.01 -1.48 15.61
C ALA A 108 0.23 -0.15 15.65
N ILE A 109 -0.93 -0.08 14.99
CA ILE A 109 -1.79 1.11 14.99
C ILE A 109 -2.32 1.38 16.40
N LYS A 110 -2.84 0.37 17.11
CA LYS A 110 -3.37 0.50 18.47
C LYS A 110 -2.28 0.92 19.46
N ALA A 111 -1.10 0.29 19.42
CA ALA A 111 0.04 0.65 20.27
C ALA A 111 0.51 2.09 20.03
N GLN A 112 0.60 2.54 18.77
CA GLN A 112 1.00 3.91 18.42
C GLN A 112 -0.03 4.96 18.89
N ARG A 113 -1.33 4.61 18.98
CA ARG A 113 -2.38 5.50 19.50
C ARG A 113 -2.27 5.69 21.00
N VAL A 114 -1.85 4.66 21.73
CA VAL A 114 -1.59 4.75 23.19
C VAL A 114 -0.35 5.58 23.45
N GLU A 115 0.75 5.29 22.74
CA GLU A 115 2.02 6.01 22.91
C GLU A 115 2.69 6.25 21.55
N LYS A 116 2.88 7.53 21.20
CA LYS A 116 3.52 7.90 19.95
C LYS A 116 5.00 7.50 19.95
N GLY A 117 5.38 6.67 18.98
CA GLY A 117 6.77 6.24 18.80
C GLY A 117 7.17 5.13 19.77
N SER A 118 6.20 4.45 20.37
CA SER A 118 6.41 3.31 21.24
C SER A 118 7.27 2.23 20.55
N ALA A 119 8.24 1.70 21.29
CA ALA A 119 9.06 0.58 20.84
C ALA A 119 8.19 -0.65 20.53
N LEU A 120 7.08 -0.82 21.25
CA LEU A 120 6.12 -1.90 21.02
C LEU A 120 5.41 -1.74 19.67
N ALA A 121 4.99 -0.52 19.32
CA ALA A 121 4.41 -0.25 18.00
C ALA A 121 5.39 -0.58 16.86
N TRP A 122 6.66 -0.22 17.03
CA TRP A 122 7.72 -0.61 16.08
C TRP A 122 7.92 -2.11 16.00
N SER A 123 7.86 -2.82 17.12
CA SER A 123 7.96 -4.28 17.17
C SER A 123 6.85 -4.93 16.34
N TYR A 124 5.59 -4.52 16.54
CA TYR A 124 4.47 -5.03 15.75
C TYR A 124 4.57 -4.68 14.26
N ALA A 125 4.98 -3.45 13.92
CA ALA A 125 5.18 -3.07 12.53
C ALA A 125 6.30 -3.92 11.86
N ALA A 126 7.36 -4.26 12.59
CA ALA A 126 8.41 -5.15 12.10
C ALA A 126 7.89 -6.59 11.92
N SER A 127 7.07 -7.11 12.84
CA SER A 127 6.41 -8.42 12.69
C SER A 127 5.50 -8.46 11.47
N ALA A 128 4.70 -7.41 11.22
CA ALA A 128 3.87 -7.30 10.03
C ALA A 128 4.70 -7.36 8.74
N GLN A 129 5.81 -6.60 8.68
CA GLN A 129 6.74 -6.62 7.54
C GLN A 129 7.41 -7.99 7.35
N HIS A 130 7.77 -8.67 8.44
CA HIS A 130 8.34 -10.01 8.39
C HIS A 130 7.37 -11.00 7.72
N TRP A 131 6.12 -11.05 8.19
CA TRP A 131 5.10 -11.94 7.64
C TRP A 131 4.69 -11.55 6.21
N ALA A 132 4.66 -10.26 5.88
CA ALA A 132 4.46 -9.79 4.51
C ALA A 132 5.58 -10.28 3.58
N GLY A 133 6.83 -10.28 4.05
CA GLY A 133 7.97 -10.87 3.35
C GLY A 133 7.79 -12.36 3.09
N ILE A 134 7.35 -13.13 4.08
CA ILE A 134 7.03 -14.57 3.93
C ILE A 134 5.93 -14.77 2.89
N PHE A 135 4.86 -13.97 2.95
CA PHE A 135 3.74 -14.06 2.04
C PHE A 135 4.15 -13.86 0.57
N ILE A 136 4.92 -12.81 0.26
CA ILE A 136 5.32 -12.54 -1.13
C ILE A 136 6.42 -13.45 -1.67
N SER A 137 7.20 -14.07 -0.78
CA SER A 137 8.25 -15.03 -1.15
C SER A 137 7.73 -16.46 -1.29
N SER A 138 6.50 -16.72 -0.84
CA SER A 138 5.84 -18.00 -1.03
C SER A 138 5.67 -18.26 -2.53
N PRO A 139 5.97 -19.48 -3.03
CA PRO A 139 5.86 -19.79 -4.45
C PRO A 139 4.42 -19.56 -4.91
N LYS A 140 4.23 -18.57 -5.80
CA LYS A 140 3.01 -18.51 -6.63
C LYS A 140 3.04 -19.80 -7.44
N GLY A 141 1.97 -20.61 -7.44
CA GLY A 141 1.95 -21.94 -8.09
C GLY A 141 2.51 -21.95 -9.53
N GLU A 142 2.83 -23.13 -10.05
CA GLU A 142 3.51 -23.39 -11.34
C GLU A 142 3.43 -22.23 -12.36
N GLY A 143 4.53 -21.48 -12.50
CA GLY A 143 4.62 -20.34 -13.42
C GLY A 143 5.06 -18.99 -12.82
N ALA A 144 5.55 -18.96 -11.57
CA ALA A 144 6.04 -17.72 -10.94
C ALA A 144 7.31 -17.17 -11.63
N ASN A 145 7.12 -16.42 -12.71
CA ASN A 145 8.17 -15.58 -13.28
C ASN A 145 8.72 -14.65 -12.19
N THR A 146 10.05 -14.62 -12.14
CA THR A 146 10.99 -13.99 -11.19
C THR A 146 10.90 -12.47 -11.08
N ASP A 147 9.79 -11.86 -11.47
CA ASP A 147 9.73 -10.43 -11.80
C ASP A 147 9.09 -9.58 -10.71
N ALA A 148 9.34 -9.91 -9.44
CA ALA A 148 8.91 -9.07 -8.32
C ALA A 148 9.51 -7.64 -8.40
N ALA A 149 10.78 -7.54 -8.81
CA ALA A 149 11.46 -6.26 -9.00
C ALA A 149 10.91 -5.44 -10.19
N SER A 150 10.60 -6.09 -11.31
CA SER A 150 10.02 -5.44 -12.49
C SER A 150 8.58 -5.02 -12.27
N ARG A 151 7.78 -5.80 -11.52
CA ARG A 151 6.43 -5.41 -11.10
C ARG A 151 6.46 -4.20 -10.17
N MET A 152 7.38 -4.17 -9.19
CA MET A 152 7.63 -2.99 -8.35
C MET A 152 8.10 -1.77 -9.18
N ALA A 153 8.88 -1.99 -10.23
CA ALA A 153 9.31 -0.92 -11.14
C ALA A 153 8.19 -0.41 -12.05
N HIS A 154 7.34 -1.30 -12.58
CA HIS A 154 6.15 -0.94 -13.36
C HIS A 154 5.15 -0.15 -12.53
N LYS A 155 4.92 -0.60 -11.29
CA LYS A 155 4.03 0.09 -10.36
C LYS A 155 4.52 1.50 -10.03
N ARG A 156 5.81 1.68 -9.72
CA ARG A 156 6.42 3.03 -9.56
C ARG A 156 6.31 3.89 -10.83
N HIS A 157 6.23 3.28 -12.00
CA HIS A 157 5.98 3.99 -13.25
C HIS A 157 4.52 4.44 -13.36
N GLU A 158 3.56 3.56 -13.11
CA GLU A 158 2.12 3.86 -13.10
C GLU A 158 1.76 4.94 -12.07
N GLU A 159 2.36 4.89 -10.88
CA GLU A 159 2.19 5.90 -9.82
C GLU A 159 2.72 7.28 -10.23
N ASN A 160 3.87 7.33 -10.92
CA ASN A 160 4.39 8.58 -11.48
C ASN A 160 3.50 9.14 -12.60
N TYR A 161 2.79 8.27 -13.34
CA TYR A 161 1.83 8.71 -14.35
C TYR A 161 0.55 9.27 -13.72
N GLY A 162 0.03 8.65 -12.66
CA GLY A 162 -1.12 9.15 -11.89
C GLY A 162 -0.86 10.56 -11.34
N MET A 163 0.21 10.72 -10.56
CA MET A 163 0.58 12.02 -9.99
C MET A 163 0.83 13.10 -11.07
N ARG A 164 1.37 12.70 -12.22
CA ARG A 164 1.55 13.61 -13.36
C ARG A 164 0.21 14.01 -13.98
N ALA A 165 -0.75 13.09 -14.06
CA ALA A 165 -2.09 13.35 -14.58
C ALA A 165 -2.86 14.31 -13.67
N ASP A 166 -2.76 14.16 -12.34
CA ASP A 166 -3.42 15.07 -11.39
C ASP A 166 -2.82 16.47 -11.45
N ILE A 167 -1.49 16.57 -11.51
CA ILE A 167 -0.79 17.84 -11.74
C ILE A 167 -1.22 18.46 -13.07
N GLU A 168 -1.30 17.68 -14.15
CA GLU A 168 -1.74 18.17 -15.46
C GLU A 168 -3.18 18.67 -15.44
N GLN A 169 -4.08 17.91 -14.84
CA GLN A 169 -5.49 18.26 -14.75
C GLN A 169 -5.70 19.52 -13.89
N TYR A 170 -5.01 19.61 -12.75
CA TYR A 170 -5.05 20.77 -11.88
C TYR A 170 -4.49 22.01 -12.58
N TRP A 171 -3.32 21.88 -13.23
CA TRP A 171 -2.68 22.97 -13.95
C TRP A 171 -3.59 23.54 -15.04
N ARG A 172 -4.20 22.68 -15.87
CA ARG A 172 -5.11 23.13 -16.94
C ARG A 172 -6.38 23.81 -16.44
N LYS A 173 -6.91 23.39 -15.29
CA LYS A 173 -8.17 23.91 -14.74
C LYS A 173 -7.98 25.19 -13.92
N ASN A 174 -6.87 25.31 -13.21
CA ASN A 174 -6.72 26.31 -12.13
C ASN A 174 -5.56 27.28 -12.33
N ILE A 175 -4.64 27.03 -13.27
CA ILE A 175 -3.42 27.83 -13.44
C ILE A 175 -3.39 28.43 -14.84
N ASP A 176 -3.21 29.74 -14.91
CA ASP A 176 -3.01 30.45 -16.19
C ASP A 176 -1.77 29.88 -16.92
N PRO A 177 -1.89 29.39 -18.16
CA PRO A 177 -0.76 28.88 -18.95
C PRO A 177 0.39 29.88 -19.14
N ALA A 178 0.13 31.18 -18.99
CA ALA A 178 1.14 32.23 -19.06
C ALA A 178 2.08 32.28 -17.83
N LEU A 179 1.67 31.70 -16.68
CA LEU A 179 2.49 31.65 -15.47
C LEU A 179 3.79 30.86 -15.68
N SER A 180 4.86 31.29 -15.01
CA SER A 180 6.12 30.56 -15.03
C SER A 180 5.97 29.21 -14.30
N ALA A 181 6.72 28.20 -14.75
CA ALA A 181 6.64 26.86 -14.17
C ALA A 181 6.95 26.83 -12.66
N GLN A 182 7.82 27.73 -12.17
CA GLN A 182 8.11 27.85 -10.74
C GLN A 182 6.93 28.41 -9.95
N LYS A 183 6.27 29.46 -10.44
CA LYS A 183 5.10 30.04 -9.77
C LYS A 183 3.90 29.09 -9.79
N ALA A 184 3.74 28.34 -10.88
CA ALA A 184 2.74 27.28 -10.96
C ALA A 184 3.04 26.17 -9.95
N ALA A 185 4.31 25.77 -9.78
CA ALA A 185 4.70 24.78 -8.79
C ALA A 185 4.46 25.24 -7.35
N ASP A 186 4.71 26.53 -7.04
CA ASP A 186 4.38 27.11 -5.73
C ASP A 186 2.88 26.95 -5.40
N GLN A 187 2.02 27.22 -6.38
CA GLN A 187 0.57 27.12 -6.23
C GLN A 187 0.11 25.66 -6.05
N ILE A 188 0.63 24.73 -6.87
CA ILE A 188 0.33 23.29 -6.77
C ILE A 188 0.74 22.72 -5.42
N ILE A 189 1.89 23.16 -4.88
CA ILE A 189 2.34 22.77 -3.53
C ILE A 189 1.45 23.37 -2.46
N LYS A 190 1.12 24.66 -2.59
CA LYS A 190 0.25 25.36 -1.63
C LYS A 190 -1.12 24.68 -1.51
N ASP A 191 -1.64 24.20 -2.63
CA ASP A 191 -2.93 23.52 -2.71
C ASP A 191 -2.83 22.00 -2.47
N ASN A 192 -1.64 21.50 -2.15
CA ASN A 192 -1.34 20.11 -1.79
C ASN A 192 -1.86 19.08 -2.81
N VAL A 193 -1.72 19.38 -4.11
CA VAL A 193 -2.24 18.55 -5.20
C VAL A 193 -1.49 17.23 -5.34
N ALA A 194 -0.18 17.22 -5.08
CA ALA A 194 0.63 16.00 -5.14
C ALA A 194 1.82 16.09 -4.18
N PRO A 195 2.25 14.98 -3.54
CA PRO A 195 3.35 14.95 -2.57
C PRO A 195 4.74 14.95 -3.25
N LEU A 196 4.92 15.73 -4.32
CA LEU A 196 6.18 15.85 -5.06
C LEU A 196 6.99 17.08 -4.66
N SER A 197 8.31 17.04 -4.91
CA SER A 197 9.16 18.21 -4.65
C SER A 197 8.86 19.35 -5.62
N HIS A 198 9.07 20.59 -5.17
CA HIS A 198 8.89 21.80 -5.99
C HIS A 198 9.60 21.71 -7.34
N LYS A 199 10.86 21.27 -7.32
CA LYS A 199 11.65 21.04 -8.52
C LYS A 199 10.94 20.09 -9.50
N LYS A 200 10.39 18.98 -9.00
CA LYS A 200 9.76 17.97 -9.85
C LYS A 200 8.44 18.47 -10.45
N ILE A 201 7.65 19.20 -9.67
CA ILE A 201 6.41 19.82 -10.15
C ILE A 201 6.71 20.87 -11.21
N ALA A 202 7.73 21.72 -11.00
CA ALA A 202 8.16 22.72 -11.98
C ALA A 202 8.64 22.07 -13.30
N GLU A 203 9.36 20.95 -13.24
CA GLU A 203 9.75 20.17 -14.43
C GLU A 203 8.53 19.67 -15.21
N ILE A 204 7.53 19.11 -14.52
CA ILE A 204 6.29 18.61 -15.12
C ILE A 204 5.53 19.75 -15.79
N VAL A 205 5.30 20.87 -15.09
CA VAL A 205 4.60 22.04 -15.64
C VAL A 205 5.35 22.62 -16.85
N SER A 206 6.67 22.69 -16.79
CA SER A 206 7.49 23.15 -17.94
C SER A 206 7.28 22.28 -19.18
N ALA A 207 7.25 20.95 -19.00
CA ALA A 207 6.98 20.02 -20.10
C ALA A 207 5.56 20.18 -20.66
N LEU A 208 4.56 20.35 -19.80
CA LEU A 208 3.16 20.58 -20.20
C LEU A 208 3.00 21.87 -21.01
N ARG A 209 3.61 22.97 -20.56
CA ARG A 209 3.62 24.26 -21.27
C ARG A 209 4.21 24.13 -22.67
N LYS A 210 5.33 23.42 -22.79
CA LYS A 210 5.98 23.16 -24.08
C LYS A 210 5.07 22.34 -25.01
N ALA A 211 4.42 21.31 -24.49
CA ALA A 211 3.48 20.49 -25.26
C ALA A 211 2.24 21.28 -25.71
N GLU A 212 1.73 22.20 -24.89
CA GLU A 212 0.57 23.02 -25.24
C GLU A 212 0.91 24.11 -26.26
N ALA A 213 2.10 24.72 -26.17
CA ALA A 213 2.60 25.65 -27.18
C ALA A 213 2.73 24.97 -28.56
N LEU A 214 3.19 23.72 -28.59
CA LEU A 214 3.29 22.92 -29.82
C LEU A 214 1.92 22.48 -30.38
N ARG A 215 0.87 22.39 -29.57
CA ARG A 215 -0.50 22.10 -30.04
C ARG A 215 -1.22 23.32 -30.63
N LYS A 216 -0.81 24.53 -30.24
CA LYS A 216 -1.41 25.80 -30.69
C LYS A 216 -0.65 26.44 -31.87
N ALA A 217 0.52 25.91 -32.21
CA ALA A 217 1.30 26.28 -33.39
C ALA A 217 0.86 25.46 -34.60
#